data_AF-A0A926ERU5-F1
#
_entry.id   AF-A0A926ERU5-F1
#
_cell.length_a   1.000
_cell.length_b   1.000
_cell.length_c   1.000
_cell.angle_alpha   90.00
_cell.angle_beta   90.00
_cell.angle_gamma   90.00
#
_symmetry.space_group_name_H-M   'P 1'
#
loop_
_entity.id
_entity.type
_entity.pdbx_description
1 polymer ?
#
loop_
_entity_poly.entity_id
_entity_poly.type
_entity_poly.pdbx_seq_one_letter_code
_entity_poly.pdbx_strand_id
1 'polypeptide(L)'
;MEPGWMNVDVYCGTIDDFTWAVVCTGPSLGSGNANVCTSTDGGVTWWVGDKFAMYPGTVTGAGFASSEVGFMSYRYFTDQGPEISRTLNGGKTWERMMVDIPNYMNEYCFTPLSPTFQEEYGRYPIELYSDDNFTSVLYLTTEDGGLTWQWVEQDEL
;
A
#
# COMPACT_ATOMS: atom_id res chain seq x y z
N MET A 1 -32.43 18.06 -4.11
CA MET A 1 -31.43 17.03 -4.46
C MET A 1 -31.44 16.03 -3.34
N GLU A 2 -31.67 14.75 -3.64
CA GLU A 2 -31.50 13.69 -2.64
C GLU A 2 -30.00 13.52 -2.34
N PRO A 3 -29.62 13.18 -1.10
CA PRO A 3 -28.22 12.86 -0.78
C PRO A 3 -27.71 11.70 -1.63
N GLY A 4 -26.51 11.84 -2.22
CA GLY A 4 -25.82 10.77 -2.93
C GLY A 4 -24.91 10.01 -1.95
N TRP A 5 -25.25 8.75 -1.67
CA TRP A 5 -24.42 7.85 -0.86
C TRP A 5 -23.44 7.08 -1.75
N MET A 6 -22.24 6.80 -1.22
CA MET A 6 -21.20 6.03 -1.91
C MET A 6 -20.55 5.02 -0.97
N ASN A 7 -20.16 3.87 -1.52
CA ASN A 7 -19.34 2.89 -0.82
C ASN A 7 -17.86 3.25 -0.99
N VAL A 8 -17.10 3.13 0.10
CA VAL A 8 -15.66 3.38 0.15
C VAL A 8 -14.98 2.29 0.95
N ASP A 9 -13.72 2.02 0.61
CA ASP A 9 -12.83 1.19 1.40
C ASP A 9 -12.00 2.09 2.31
N VAL A 10 -11.76 1.60 3.54
CA VAL A 10 -10.99 2.32 4.55
C VAL A 10 -9.90 1.41 5.10
N TYR A 11 -8.66 1.88 5.01
CA TYR A 11 -7.51 1.30 5.70
C TYR A 11 -7.09 2.27 6.79
N CYS A 12 -6.93 1.80 8.03
CA CYS A 12 -6.57 2.69 9.13
C CYS A 12 -5.75 1.96 10.20
N GLY A 13 -5.02 2.72 11.01
CA GLY A 13 -4.22 2.17 12.09
C GLY A 13 -3.64 3.25 13.01
N THR A 14 -2.97 2.79 14.06
CA THR A 14 -2.26 3.65 15.02
C THR A 14 -0.93 3.03 15.42
N ILE A 15 0.07 3.87 15.64
CA ILE A 15 1.39 3.53 16.16
C ILE A 15 1.73 4.62 17.18
N ASP A 16 1.71 4.29 18.47
CA ASP A 16 1.73 5.28 19.55
C ASP A 16 0.68 6.39 19.31
N ASP A 17 1.09 7.66 19.34
CA ASP A 17 0.22 8.83 19.08
C ASP A 17 0.01 9.12 17.58
N PHE A 18 0.68 8.38 16.69
CA PHE A 18 0.47 8.52 15.25
C PHE A 18 -0.73 7.69 14.79
N THR A 19 -1.74 8.35 14.26
CA THR A 19 -2.95 7.70 13.72
C THR A 19 -3.13 8.05 12.26
N TRP A 20 -3.58 7.09 11.46
CA TRP A 20 -3.77 7.28 10.03
C TRP A 20 -5.05 6.62 9.52
N ALA A 21 -5.61 7.19 8.46
CA ALA A 21 -6.72 6.63 7.71
C ALA A 21 -6.55 6.93 6.22
N VAL A 22 -6.69 5.92 5.39
CA VAL A 22 -6.76 6.01 3.94
C VAL A 22 -8.18 5.68 3.54
N VAL A 23 -8.85 6.65 2.92
CA VAL A 23 -10.21 6.48 2.39
C VAL A 23 -10.13 6.45 0.89
N CYS A 24 -10.61 5.39 0.28
CA CYS A 24 -10.54 5.22 -1.16
C CYS A 24 -11.87 4.80 -1.75
N THR A 25 -12.16 5.33 -2.93
CA THR A 25 -13.31 4.90 -3.72
C THR A 25 -12.98 3.58 -4.37
N GLY A 26 -13.86 2.58 -4.24
CA GLY A 26 -13.74 1.32 -4.98
C GLY A 26 -13.64 1.55 -6.49
N PRO A 27 -13.33 0.53 -7.29
CA PRO A 27 -12.97 0.67 -8.71
C PRO A 27 -14.13 1.24 -9.54
N SER A 28 -14.22 2.57 -9.62
CA SER A 28 -15.07 3.26 -10.58
C SER A 28 -14.22 3.52 -11.83
N LEU A 29 -14.42 2.69 -12.86
CA LEU A 29 -13.79 2.85 -14.19
C LEU A 29 -12.25 2.81 -14.20
N GLY A 30 -11.62 2.04 -13.29
CA GLY A 30 -10.18 1.82 -13.30
C GLY A 30 -9.34 2.93 -12.65
N SER A 31 -9.97 4.00 -12.15
CA SER A 31 -9.33 5.03 -11.33
C SER A 31 -9.95 5.05 -9.93
N GLY A 32 -9.13 4.90 -8.89
CA GLY A 32 -9.55 5.11 -7.51
C GLY A 32 -9.06 6.48 -7.02
N ASN A 33 -9.96 7.30 -6.48
CA ASN A 33 -9.52 8.42 -5.67
C ASN A 33 -9.22 7.89 -4.27
N ALA A 34 -8.04 8.21 -3.76
CA ALA A 34 -7.72 8.00 -2.36
C ALA A 34 -7.54 9.36 -1.69
N ASN A 35 -7.71 9.40 -0.37
CA ASN A 35 -7.23 10.46 0.48
C ASN A 35 -6.51 9.81 1.66
N VAL A 36 -5.34 10.34 2.00
CA VAL A 36 -4.60 9.93 3.19
C VAL A 36 -4.83 11.00 4.26
N CYS A 37 -5.22 10.59 5.44
CA CYS A 37 -5.33 11.43 6.61
C CYS A 37 -4.33 10.94 7.65
N THR A 38 -3.50 11.83 8.19
CA THR A 38 -2.55 11.49 9.26
C THR A 38 -2.67 12.45 10.43
N SER A 39 -2.42 11.95 11.62
CA SER A 39 -2.45 12.68 12.88
C SER A 39 -1.24 12.27 13.71
N THR A 40 -0.63 13.24 14.40
CA THR A 40 0.51 13.02 15.31
C THR A 40 0.13 13.29 16.77
N ASP A 41 -1.15 13.46 17.06
CA ASP A 41 -1.69 13.82 18.38
C ASP A 41 -2.85 12.91 18.79
N GLY A 42 -2.81 11.63 18.39
CA GLY A 42 -3.81 10.63 18.75
C GLY A 42 -5.18 10.86 18.10
N GLY A 43 -5.21 11.52 16.94
CA GLY A 43 -6.44 11.81 16.19
C GLY A 43 -7.18 13.06 16.65
N VAL A 44 -6.56 13.94 17.45
CA VAL A 44 -7.16 15.22 17.86
C VAL A 44 -7.18 16.21 16.70
N THR A 45 -6.08 16.30 15.96
CA THR A 45 -5.97 17.06 14.71
C THR A 45 -5.48 16.18 13.57
N TRP A 46 -5.96 16.48 12.36
CA TRP A 46 -5.70 15.69 11.16
C TRP A 46 -5.15 16.56 10.04
N TRP A 47 -4.07 16.10 9.43
CA TRP A 47 -3.61 16.58 8.15
C TRP A 47 -4.23 15.72 7.04
N VAL A 48 -4.68 16.36 5.96
CA VAL A 48 -5.26 15.69 4.80
C VAL A 48 -4.30 15.80 3.62
N GLY A 49 -4.02 14.66 3.03
CA GLY A 49 -3.22 14.40 1.84
C GLY A 49 -3.54 15.31 0.66
N ASP A 50 -2.50 15.68 -0.09
CA ASP A 50 -2.72 16.11 -1.47
C ASP A 50 -3.22 14.92 -2.29
N LYS A 51 -4.47 15.00 -2.75
CA LYS A 51 -5.11 13.97 -3.59
C LYS A 51 -4.36 13.67 -4.88
N PHE A 52 -3.53 14.61 -5.35
CA PHE A 52 -2.74 14.44 -6.57
C PHE A 52 -1.35 13.84 -6.33
N ALA A 53 -0.94 13.70 -5.07
CA ALA A 53 0.36 13.10 -4.74
C ALA A 53 0.38 11.57 -4.92
N MET A 54 -0.78 10.94 -5.14
CA MET A 54 -0.91 9.49 -5.25
C MET A 54 -1.03 9.02 -6.69
N TYR A 55 -0.54 7.81 -6.94
CA TYR A 55 -0.78 7.11 -8.20
C TYR A 55 -2.29 6.86 -8.40
N PRO A 56 -2.86 7.11 -9.60
CA PRO A 56 -4.30 7.00 -9.86
C PRO A 56 -4.81 5.56 -10.02
N GLY A 57 -4.19 4.59 -9.34
CA GLY A 57 -4.58 3.18 -9.38
C GLY A 57 -5.73 2.82 -8.44
N THR A 58 -6.25 1.59 -8.58
CA THR A 58 -7.17 1.03 -7.58
C THR A 58 -6.37 0.64 -6.35
N VAL A 59 -6.64 1.28 -5.21
CA VAL A 59 -6.00 0.95 -3.93
C VAL A 59 -6.43 -0.44 -3.47
N THR A 60 -5.47 -1.25 -3.06
CA THR A 60 -5.66 -2.63 -2.58
C THR A 60 -5.14 -2.85 -1.17
N GLY A 61 -4.44 -1.86 -0.62
CA GLY A 61 -3.89 -1.91 0.72
C GLY A 61 -3.20 -0.60 1.11
N ALA A 62 -3.07 -0.39 2.40
CA ALA A 62 -2.24 0.67 2.96
C ALA A 62 -1.75 0.29 4.35
N GLY A 63 -0.62 0.85 4.76
CA GLY A 63 -0.06 0.63 6.09
C GLY A 63 1.10 1.57 6.38
N PHE A 64 1.35 1.84 7.65
CA PHE A 64 2.50 2.61 8.12
C PHE A 64 3.39 1.74 8.99
N ALA A 65 4.71 1.93 8.87
CA ALA A 65 5.72 1.33 9.74
C ALA A 65 6.07 2.26 10.91
N SER A 66 5.95 3.56 10.68
CA SER A 66 6.21 4.62 11.67
C SER A 66 5.39 5.86 11.33
N SER A 67 5.59 6.95 12.07
CA SER A 67 5.01 8.26 11.75
C SER A 67 5.55 8.89 10.46
N GLU A 68 6.65 8.35 9.92
CA GLU A 68 7.31 8.86 8.72
C GLU A 68 7.18 7.91 7.53
N VAL A 69 7.33 6.60 7.75
CA VAL A 69 7.38 5.60 6.70
C VAL A 69 6.03 4.92 6.54
N GLY A 70 5.47 5.00 5.34
CA GLY A 70 4.18 4.39 5.01
C GLY A 70 4.06 3.97 3.55
N PHE A 71 3.02 3.19 3.27
CA PHE A 71 2.86 2.46 2.03
C PHE A 71 1.42 2.53 1.53
N MET A 72 1.28 2.66 0.21
CA MET A 72 0.04 2.53 -0.52
C MET A 72 0.23 1.47 -1.60
N SER A 73 -0.69 0.50 -1.61
CA SER A 73 -0.69 -0.60 -2.56
C SER A 73 -1.76 -0.40 -3.60
N TYR A 74 -1.44 -0.74 -4.84
CA TYR A 74 -2.38 -0.66 -5.94
C TYR A 74 -2.45 -1.98 -6.71
N ARG A 75 -3.62 -2.26 -7.31
CA ARG A 75 -3.75 -3.32 -8.31
C ARG A 75 -2.80 -3.02 -9.49
N TYR A 76 -2.16 -4.06 -10.02
CA TYR A 76 -1.33 -3.94 -11.22
C TYR A 76 -2.13 -3.36 -12.40
N PHE A 77 -1.45 -2.54 -13.20
CA PHE A 77 -1.97 -2.04 -14.49
C PHE A 77 -1.01 -2.33 -15.65
N THR A 78 0.30 -2.43 -15.37
CA THR A 78 1.34 -2.78 -16.34
C THR A 78 2.37 -3.72 -15.71
N ASP A 79 2.93 -4.63 -16.51
CA ASP A 79 3.82 -5.71 -16.06
C ASP A 79 5.24 -5.22 -15.70
N GLN A 80 5.38 -4.55 -14.54
CA GLN A 80 6.65 -3.99 -14.05
C GLN A 80 6.91 -4.27 -12.55
N GLY A 81 6.32 -5.34 -12.00
CA GLY A 81 6.38 -5.66 -10.57
C GLY A 81 5.20 -5.07 -9.77
N PRO A 82 5.21 -5.20 -8.43
CA PRO A 82 4.13 -4.71 -7.59
C PRO A 82 4.02 -3.18 -7.64
N GLU A 83 2.80 -2.67 -7.72
CA GLU A 83 2.53 -1.23 -7.72
C GLU A 83 2.43 -0.70 -6.28
N ILE A 84 3.56 -0.24 -5.74
CA ILE A 84 3.66 0.26 -4.36
C ILE A 84 4.17 1.69 -4.39
N SER A 85 3.46 2.60 -3.73
CA SER A 85 3.98 3.93 -3.37
C SER A 85 4.41 3.96 -1.92
N ARG A 86 5.55 4.59 -1.64
CA ARG A 86 6.10 4.79 -0.30
C ARG A 86 6.17 6.27 0.02
N THR A 87 5.84 6.62 1.25
CA THR A 87 6.12 7.92 1.86
C THR A 87 7.25 7.77 2.88
N LEU A 88 8.07 8.81 3.01
CA LEU A 88 9.12 8.94 4.02
C LEU A 88 8.91 10.20 4.88
N ASN A 89 7.71 10.78 4.84
CA ASN A 89 7.38 12.02 5.56
C ASN A 89 5.93 12.06 6.05
N GLY A 90 5.39 10.89 6.43
CA GLY A 90 4.09 10.79 7.08
C GLY A 90 2.91 11.01 6.13
N GLY A 91 3.08 10.66 4.86
CA GLY A 91 2.03 10.74 3.84
C GLY A 91 1.95 12.06 3.08
N LYS A 92 2.93 12.97 3.29
CA LYS A 92 2.96 14.28 2.61
C LYS A 92 3.34 14.19 1.15
N THR A 93 4.32 13.34 0.84
CA THR A 93 4.72 13.00 -0.53
C THR A 93 4.85 11.48 -0.66
N TRP A 94 4.61 10.99 -1.86
CA TRP A 94 4.64 9.57 -2.19
C TRP A 94 5.48 9.36 -3.44
N GLU A 95 6.31 8.32 -3.42
CA GLU A 95 7.16 7.92 -4.55
C GLU A 95 6.99 6.43 -4.81
N ARG A 96 7.06 6.00 -6.08
CA ARG A 96 7.03 4.58 -6.40
C ARG A 96 8.23 3.88 -5.76
N MET A 97 7.95 2.81 -5.02
CA MET A 97 8.97 1.91 -4.51
C MET A 97 9.31 0.88 -5.58
N MET A 98 10.56 0.88 -6.04
CA MET A 98 11.05 -0.14 -6.97
C MET A 98 11.37 -1.42 -6.20
N VAL A 99 10.90 -2.55 -6.74
CA VAL A 99 11.16 -3.89 -6.20
C VAL A 99 11.79 -4.71 -7.32
N ASP A 100 12.96 -5.29 -7.05
CA ASP A 100 13.62 -6.17 -8.00
C ASP A 100 12.80 -7.47 -8.15
N ILE A 101 12.52 -7.85 -9.40
CA ILE A 101 11.73 -9.03 -9.73
C ILE A 101 12.66 -10.14 -10.22
N PRO A 102 12.81 -11.25 -9.47
CA PRO A 102 13.46 -12.44 -9.95
C PRO A 102 12.91 -12.93 -11.30
N ASN A 103 13.80 -13.34 -12.20
CA ASN A 103 13.45 -13.71 -13.58
C ASN A 103 12.34 -14.79 -13.69
N TYR A 104 12.27 -15.71 -12.74
CA TYR A 104 11.26 -16.77 -12.74
C TYR A 104 9.84 -16.25 -12.45
N MET A 105 9.70 -15.00 -12.01
CA MET A 105 8.40 -14.37 -11.77
C MET A 105 7.97 -13.40 -12.87
N ASN A 106 8.74 -13.27 -13.95
CA ASN A 106 8.46 -12.31 -15.02
C ASN A 106 7.14 -12.56 -15.77
N GLU A 107 6.54 -13.75 -15.61
CA GLU A 107 5.25 -14.09 -16.21
C GLU A 107 4.04 -13.63 -15.38
N TYR A 108 4.24 -13.19 -14.14
CA TYR A 108 3.16 -12.83 -13.23
C TYR A 108 2.90 -11.32 -13.20
N CYS A 109 1.64 -11.00 -12.97
CA CYS A 109 1.20 -9.70 -12.49
C CYS A 109 1.14 -9.69 -10.95
N PHE A 110 1.38 -8.53 -10.33
CA PHE A 110 1.55 -8.42 -8.88
C PHE A 110 0.57 -7.42 -8.28
N THR A 111 -0.33 -7.88 -7.41
CA THR A 111 -1.19 -7.00 -6.60
C THR A 111 -0.69 -7.00 -5.14
N PRO A 112 0.02 -5.95 -4.70
CA PRO A 112 0.33 -5.77 -3.30
C PRO A 112 -0.94 -5.55 -2.45
N LEU A 113 -0.94 -6.05 -1.21
CA LEU A 113 -2.01 -5.85 -0.22
C LEU A 113 -1.55 -4.91 0.92
N SER A 114 -2.18 -4.92 2.09
CA SER A 114 -1.70 -4.11 3.21
C SER A 114 -0.46 -4.73 3.88
N PRO A 115 0.63 -3.98 4.10
CA PRO A 115 1.75 -4.47 4.89
C PRO A 115 1.40 -4.51 6.38
N THR A 116 2.09 -5.38 7.11
CA THR A 116 2.02 -5.49 8.57
C THR A 116 3.40 -5.28 9.17
N PHE A 117 3.47 -4.60 10.33
CA PHE A 117 4.70 -4.31 11.03
C PHE A 117 4.66 -4.74 12.49
N GLN A 118 5.79 -5.21 12.98
CA GLN A 118 6.11 -5.38 14.39
C GLN A 118 7.50 -4.80 14.61
N GLU A 119 7.57 -3.64 15.26
CA GLU A 119 8.80 -2.85 15.35
C GLU A 119 9.39 -2.57 13.95
N GLU A 120 10.65 -2.90 13.72
CA GLU A 120 11.31 -2.70 12.42
C GLU A 120 11.04 -3.83 11.42
N TYR A 121 10.55 -4.97 11.89
CA TYR A 121 10.19 -6.10 11.03
C TYR A 121 8.84 -5.86 10.37
N GLY A 122 8.79 -6.05 9.04
CA GLY A 122 7.58 -5.90 8.26
C GLY A 122 7.41 -7.01 7.25
N ARG A 123 6.15 -7.28 6.90
CA ARG A 123 5.76 -8.28 5.91
C ARG A 123 4.73 -7.69 4.95
N TYR A 124 4.95 -7.88 3.66
CA TYR A 124 4.12 -7.34 2.59
C TYR A 124 3.55 -8.48 1.75
N PRO A 125 2.24 -8.77 1.81
CA PRO A 125 1.62 -9.77 0.95
C PRO A 125 1.50 -9.25 -0.47
N ILE A 126 1.92 -10.06 -1.44
CA ILE A 126 1.83 -9.78 -2.87
C ILE A 126 1.08 -10.93 -3.54
N GLU A 127 -0.11 -10.68 -4.06
CA GLU A 127 -0.86 -11.65 -4.85
C GLU A 127 -0.29 -11.73 -6.27
N LEU A 128 -0.06 -12.95 -6.75
CA LEU A 128 0.41 -13.24 -8.11
C LEU A 128 -0.76 -13.67 -8.99
N TYR A 129 -0.79 -13.14 -10.20
CA TYR A 129 -1.79 -13.44 -11.22
C TYR A 129 -1.14 -13.88 -12.52
N SER A 130 -1.72 -14.87 -13.19
CA SER A 130 -1.35 -15.31 -14.55
C SER A 130 -2.62 -15.35 -15.39
N ASP A 131 -2.64 -14.65 -16.53
CA ASP A 131 -3.83 -14.47 -17.38
C ASP A 131 -5.08 -14.07 -16.58
N ASP A 132 -4.95 -13.06 -15.72
CA ASP A 132 -5.99 -12.57 -14.77
C ASP A 132 -6.46 -13.58 -13.71
N ASN A 133 -5.89 -14.79 -13.66
CA ASN A 133 -6.22 -15.80 -12.65
C ASN A 133 -5.28 -15.72 -11.46
N PHE A 134 -5.85 -15.63 -10.25
CA PHE A 134 -5.09 -15.73 -9.02
C PHE A 134 -4.31 -17.05 -9.00
N THR A 135 -3.01 -16.95 -8.69
CA THR A 135 -2.10 -18.09 -8.62
C THR A 135 -1.69 -18.39 -7.18
N SER A 136 -1.10 -17.42 -6.50
CA SER A 136 -0.55 -17.59 -5.15
C SER A 136 -0.32 -16.25 -4.45
N VAL A 137 0.10 -16.29 -3.19
CA VAL A 137 0.59 -15.11 -2.45
C VAL A 137 2.04 -15.33 -2.09
N LEU A 138 2.90 -14.39 -2.48
CA LEU A 138 4.28 -14.29 -2.03
C LEU A 138 4.44 -13.12 -1.06
N TYR A 139 5.60 -13.02 -0.43
CA TYR A 139 5.86 -12.02 0.58
C TYR A 139 7.18 -11.29 0.32
N LEU A 140 7.13 -9.97 0.50
CA LEU A 140 8.31 -9.19 0.80
C LEU A 140 8.47 -9.07 2.31
N THR A 141 9.70 -9.05 2.81
CA THR A 141 10.05 -8.74 4.20
C THR A 141 11.03 -7.59 4.29
N THR A 142 10.99 -6.90 5.43
CA THR A 142 11.90 -5.82 5.81
C THR A 142 12.34 -6.06 7.25
N GLU A 143 13.56 -5.63 7.57
CA GLU A 143 14.07 -5.57 8.95
C GLU A 143 14.48 -4.14 9.36
N ASP A 144 14.29 -3.14 8.49
CA ASP A 144 14.71 -1.75 8.72
C ASP A 144 13.55 -0.74 8.70
N GLY A 145 12.35 -1.17 9.11
CA GLY A 145 11.16 -0.32 9.13
C GLY A 145 10.60 0.00 7.74
N GLY A 146 10.93 -0.81 6.73
CA GLY A 146 10.40 -0.71 5.37
C GLY A 146 11.19 0.23 4.45
N LEU A 147 12.45 0.52 4.80
CA LEU A 147 13.38 1.24 3.95
C LEU A 147 13.94 0.34 2.85
N THR A 148 14.13 -0.94 3.12
CA THR A 148 14.49 -1.96 2.14
C THR A 148 13.57 -3.18 2.25
N TRP A 149 13.37 -3.87 1.12
CA TRP A 149 12.47 -5.03 1.04
C TRP A 149 13.12 -6.14 0.23
N GLN A 150 12.92 -7.39 0.66
CA GLN A 150 13.42 -8.58 -0.02
C GLN A 150 12.32 -9.63 -0.14
N TRP A 151 12.34 -10.42 -1.21
CA TRP A 151 11.44 -11.56 -1.35
C TRP A 151 11.80 -12.65 -0.34
N VAL A 152 10.79 -13.23 0.30
CA VAL A 152 10.97 -14.46 1.08
C VAL A 152 11.24 -15.61 0.12
N GLU A 153 12.36 -16.30 0.30
CA GLU A 153 12.72 -17.47 -0.52
C GLU A 153 11.78 -18.65 -0.22
N GLN A 154 11.42 -19.43 -1.24
CA GLN A 154 10.46 -20.54 -1.11
C GLN A 154 10.90 -21.65 -0.14
N ASP A 155 12.18 -21.71 0.23
CA ASP A 155 12.75 -22.74 1.10
C ASP A 155 12.56 -22.44 2.61
N GLU A 156 11.96 -21.31 2.97
CA GLU A 156 11.70 -20.90 4.37
C GLU A 156 10.23 -21.06 4.82
N LEU A 157 9.40 -21.77 4.04
CA LEU A 157 7.98 -22.06 4.36
C LEU A 157 7.73 -23.52 4.79
#